data_AF-A0AAU8GWV4-F1
#
_entry.id   AF-A0AAU8GWV4-F1
#
_cell.length_a   1.000
_cell.length_b   1.000
_cell.length_c   1.000
_cell.angle_alpha   90.00
_cell.angle_beta   90.00
_cell.angle_gamma   90.00
#
_symmetry.space_group_name_H-M   'P 1'
#
loop_
_entity.id
_entity.type
_entity.pdbx_description
1 polymer ?
#
loop_
_entity_poly.entity_id
_entity_poly.type
_entity_poly.pdbx_seq_one_letter_code
_entity_poly.pdbx_strand_id
1 'polypeptide(L)'
;MLRIESIAFICREIEETARKSEMYLQNLISSRIKDLQELKTVCDRCLNSQRWSGNVSLMILDAAFTSVGVNYFQVVVAKVKAFEAEFVKTGRISSLSCLAHFDYKEAFHIWKNSRSWNVVKEIAKYFSELSNNDKESLRTWAKNSSLADWKNDPIGKIKGVGLVTYQYLRMMGGIDTVMPDKVVKKVINEILTKAGKMTVYDDMEFIREVETLANKTGYRPIELCFMAWFTENSEKIEQMP
;
A
#
# COMPACT_ATOMS: atom_id res chain seq x y z
N MET A 1 -39.86 -24.64 -27.48
CA MET A 1 -39.92 -24.73 -26.00
C MET A 1 -38.64 -25.33 -25.40
N LEU A 2 -38.08 -26.40 -25.98
CA LEU A 2 -36.85 -27.09 -25.51
C LEU A 2 -35.56 -26.24 -25.41
N ARG A 3 -35.41 -25.15 -26.19
CA ARG A 3 -34.18 -24.32 -26.15
C ARG A 3 -34.04 -23.44 -24.91
N ILE A 4 -35.14 -23.05 -24.26
CA ILE A 4 -35.10 -22.11 -23.13
C ILE A 4 -34.71 -22.84 -21.83
N GLU A 5 -35.16 -24.08 -21.65
CA GLU A 5 -34.82 -24.91 -20.49
C GLU A 5 -33.34 -25.32 -20.49
N SER A 6 -32.76 -25.63 -21.67
CA SER A 6 -31.32 -25.91 -21.79
C SER A 6 -30.45 -24.69 -21.48
N ILE A 7 -30.86 -23.48 -21.88
CA ILE A 7 -30.11 -22.25 -21.54
C ILE A 7 -30.17 -22.00 -20.04
N ALA A 8 -31.35 -22.11 -19.41
CA ALA A 8 -31.50 -21.93 -17.97
C ALA A 8 -30.70 -22.94 -17.15
N PHE A 9 -30.55 -24.18 -17.64
CA PHE A 9 -29.71 -25.21 -17.02
C PHE A 9 -28.22 -24.85 -17.10
N ILE A 10 -27.73 -24.49 -18.30
CA ILE A 10 -26.33 -24.09 -18.51
C ILE A 10 -25.99 -22.86 -17.66
N CYS A 11 -26.87 -21.86 -17.59
CA CYS A 11 -26.67 -20.68 -16.73
C CYS A 11 -26.50 -21.08 -15.26
N ARG A 12 -27.32 -22.00 -14.75
CA ARG A 12 -27.18 -22.48 -13.36
C ARG A 12 -25.87 -23.23 -13.10
N GLU A 13 -25.43 -24.08 -14.01
CA GLU A 13 -24.15 -24.78 -13.86
C GLU A 13 -22.95 -23.83 -13.86
N ILE A 14 -23.00 -22.80 -14.72
CA ILE A 14 -21.98 -21.75 -14.75
C ILE A 14 -21.97 -20.97 -13.43
N GLU A 15 -23.13 -20.56 -12.93
CA GLU A 15 -23.27 -19.86 -11.65
C GLU A 15 -22.78 -20.69 -10.46
N GLU A 16 -23.10 -21.98 -10.43
CA GLU A 16 -22.67 -22.88 -9.36
C GLU A 16 -21.15 -23.10 -9.38
N THR A 17 -20.57 -23.25 -10.57
CA THR A 17 -19.11 -23.38 -10.75
C THR A 17 -18.39 -22.10 -10.32
N ALA A 18 -18.92 -20.93 -10.70
CA ALA A 18 -18.39 -19.63 -10.28
C ALA A 18 -18.42 -19.49 -8.76
N ARG A 19 -19.54 -19.84 -8.12
CA ARG A 19 -19.69 -19.79 -6.65
C ARG A 19 -18.71 -20.71 -5.92
N LYS A 20 -18.48 -21.92 -6.44
CA LYS A 20 -17.49 -22.86 -5.86
C LYS A 20 -16.06 -22.30 -5.96
N SER A 21 -15.72 -21.66 -7.09
CA SER A 21 -14.42 -21.00 -7.27
C SER A 21 -14.23 -19.82 -6.31
N GLU A 22 -15.25 -18.99 -6.12
CA GLU A 22 -15.22 -17.87 -5.19
C GLU A 22 -15.07 -18.32 -3.73
N MET A 23 -15.84 -19.34 -3.32
CA MET A 23 -15.71 -19.96 -2.00
C MET A 23 -14.28 -20.50 -1.76
N TYR A 24 -13.68 -21.11 -2.79
CA TYR A 24 -12.32 -21.62 -2.69
C TYR A 24 -11.27 -20.51 -2.55
N LEU A 25 -11.40 -19.42 -3.30
CA LEU A 25 -10.55 -18.23 -3.15
C LEU A 25 -10.68 -17.62 -1.75
N GLN A 26 -11.91 -17.48 -1.26
CA GLN A 26 -12.18 -16.99 0.07
C GLN A 26 -11.49 -17.88 1.11
N ASN A 27 -11.64 -19.21 1.02
CA ASN A 27 -10.98 -20.15 1.93
C ASN A 27 -9.45 -20.04 1.91
N LEU A 28 -8.83 -19.87 0.73
CA LEU A 28 -7.38 -19.68 0.62
C LEU A 28 -6.94 -18.41 1.34
N ILE A 29 -7.65 -17.29 1.15
CA ILE A 29 -7.34 -16.01 1.80
C ILE A 29 -7.60 -16.09 3.31
N SER A 30 -8.77 -16.58 3.73
CA SER A 30 -9.12 -16.73 5.14
C SER A 30 -8.10 -17.61 5.88
N SER A 31 -7.58 -18.66 5.23
CA SER A 31 -6.57 -19.52 5.83
C SER A 31 -5.24 -18.83 6.11
N ARG A 32 -4.91 -17.77 5.35
CA ARG A 32 -3.70 -16.95 5.55
C ARG A 32 -3.94 -15.81 6.54
N ILE A 33 -5.17 -15.29 6.63
CA ILE A 33 -5.54 -14.20 7.53
C ILE A 33 -5.79 -14.68 8.96
N LYS A 34 -6.27 -15.91 9.16
CA LYS A 34 -6.68 -16.42 10.49
C LYS A 34 -5.61 -16.28 11.58
N ASP A 35 -4.33 -16.34 11.21
CA ASP A 35 -3.20 -16.28 12.13
C ASP A 35 -2.61 -14.85 12.26
N LEU A 36 -3.16 -13.88 11.52
CA LEU A 36 -2.75 -12.48 11.51
C LEU A 36 -3.63 -11.65 12.46
N GLN A 37 -3.48 -11.95 13.76
CA GLN A 37 -4.03 -11.11 14.82
C GLN A 37 -3.52 -9.67 14.61
N GLU A 38 -4.37 -8.67 14.79
CA GLU A 38 -4.10 -7.25 14.49
C GLU A 38 -4.09 -6.79 13.02
N LEU A 39 -4.27 -7.68 12.02
CA LEU A 39 -4.29 -7.24 10.60
C LEU A 39 -5.30 -6.11 10.35
N LYS A 40 -6.52 -6.27 10.87
CA LYS A 40 -7.57 -5.26 10.73
C LYS A 40 -7.17 -3.94 11.38
N THR A 41 -6.63 -3.98 12.60
CA THR A 41 -6.13 -2.80 13.33
C THR A 41 -5.05 -2.08 12.53
N VAL A 42 -4.07 -2.81 11.99
CA VAL A 42 -2.99 -2.25 11.17
C VAL A 42 -3.53 -1.61 9.89
N CYS A 43 -4.48 -2.27 9.21
CA CYS A 43 -5.14 -1.72 8.02
C CYS A 43 -5.91 -0.43 8.35
N ASP A 44 -6.70 -0.45 9.42
CA ASP A 44 -7.51 0.70 9.84
C ASP A 44 -6.64 1.88 10.24
N ARG A 45 -5.54 1.65 10.98
CA ARG A 45 -4.55 2.70 11.28
C ARG A 45 -3.93 3.28 10.01
N CYS A 46 -3.62 2.44 9.02
CA CYS A 46 -3.09 2.90 7.74
C CYS A 46 -4.08 3.83 7.02
N LEU A 47 -5.32 3.39 6.83
CA LEU A 47 -6.35 4.18 6.14
C LEU A 47 -6.75 5.46 6.90
N ASN A 48 -6.62 5.46 8.22
CA ASN A 48 -6.87 6.64 9.06
C ASN A 48 -5.68 7.62 9.13
N SER A 49 -4.64 7.37 8.35
CA SER A 49 -3.39 8.15 8.34
C SER A 49 -2.78 8.21 9.75
N GLN A 50 -2.70 7.07 10.43
CA GLN A 50 -2.16 6.89 11.79
C GLN A 50 -0.86 6.09 11.83
N ARG A 51 -0.36 5.64 10.68
CA ARG A 51 1.01 5.13 10.53
C ARG A 51 2.01 6.11 11.14
N TRP A 52 3.04 5.62 11.80
CA TRP A 52 4.03 6.48 12.47
C TRP A 52 3.38 7.46 13.45
N SER A 53 2.38 6.99 14.21
CA SER A 53 1.58 7.81 15.13
C SER A 53 0.93 9.03 14.48
N GLY A 54 0.66 8.97 13.17
CA GLY A 54 0.08 10.06 12.38
C GLY A 54 1.08 11.10 11.89
N ASN A 55 2.38 10.88 12.05
CA ASN A 55 3.40 11.79 11.53
C ASN A 55 3.61 11.59 10.02
N VAL A 56 3.10 12.53 9.21
CA VAL A 56 3.16 12.45 7.74
C VAL A 56 4.59 12.59 7.20
N SER A 57 5.46 13.34 7.86
CA SER A 57 6.88 13.42 7.49
C SER A 57 7.53 12.02 7.52
N LEU A 58 7.24 11.23 8.56
CA LEU A 58 7.73 9.85 8.67
C LEU A 58 7.06 8.91 7.66
N MET A 59 5.77 9.10 7.33
CA MET A 59 5.10 8.34 6.27
C MET A 59 5.74 8.56 4.89
N ILE A 60 6.12 9.80 4.55
CA ILE A 60 6.80 10.12 3.28
C ILE A 60 8.18 9.46 3.24
N LEU A 61 8.94 9.53 4.34
CA LEU A 61 10.24 8.86 4.46
C LEU A 61 10.10 7.34 4.28
N ASP A 62 9.13 6.73 4.95
CA ASP A 62 8.82 5.31 4.86
C ASP A 62 8.53 4.89 3.41
N ALA A 63 7.68 5.63 2.70
CA ALA A 63 7.36 5.35 1.31
C ALA A 63 8.56 5.53 0.36
N ALA A 64 9.38 6.57 0.56
CA ALA A 64 10.54 6.87 -0.27
C ALA A 64 11.73 5.92 -0.02
N PHE A 65 11.83 5.33 1.18
CA PHE A 65 12.87 4.36 1.51
C PHE A 65 12.48 2.96 1.05
N THR A 66 11.21 2.60 1.21
CA THR A 66 10.65 1.31 0.73
C THR A 66 10.82 1.14 -0.77
N SER A 67 10.80 2.23 -1.55
CA SER A 67 10.96 2.18 -3.01
C SER A 67 12.32 1.68 -3.50
N VAL A 68 13.31 1.51 -2.61
CA VAL A 68 14.65 0.99 -2.96
C VAL A 68 14.68 -0.53 -3.04
N GLY A 69 13.67 -1.23 -2.48
CA GLY A 69 13.58 -2.69 -2.53
C GLY A 69 14.47 -3.41 -1.52
N VAL A 70 14.84 -2.75 -0.43
CA VAL A 70 15.51 -3.39 0.73
C VAL A 70 14.48 -4.02 1.66
N ASN A 71 14.95 -4.81 2.64
CA ASN A 71 14.07 -5.39 3.66
C ASN A 71 13.37 -4.28 4.48
N TYR A 72 12.04 -4.25 4.43
CA TYR A 72 11.26 -3.21 5.08
C TYR A 72 11.44 -3.19 6.61
N PHE A 73 11.20 -4.31 7.30
CA PHE A 73 11.21 -4.34 8.76
C PHE A 73 12.61 -4.16 9.37
N GLN A 74 13.63 -4.74 8.75
CA GLN A 74 15.00 -4.67 9.27
C GLN A 74 15.71 -3.38 8.90
N VAL A 75 15.45 -2.86 7.70
CA VAL A 75 16.19 -1.70 7.17
C VAL A 75 15.33 -0.45 7.21
N VAL A 76 14.19 -0.41 6.51
CA VAL A 76 13.40 0.82 6.37
C VAL A 76 12.90 1.32 7.72
N VAL A 77 12.21 0.47 8.49
CA VAL A 77 11.64 0.86 9.79
C VAL A 77 12.73 1.36 10.75
N ALA A 78 13.87 0.68 10.81
CA ALA A 78 14.98 1.10 11.66
C ALA A 78 15.53 2.48 11.26
N LYS A 79 15.64 2.77 9.97
CA LYS A 79 16.14 4.06 9.46
C LYS A 79 15.15 5.19 9.65
N VAL A 80 13.85 4.95 9.47
CA VAL A 80 12.82 5.96 9.75
C VAL A 80 12.74 6.25 11.25
N LYS A 81 12.85 5.25 12.13
CA LYS A 81 12.96 5.45 13.60
C LYS A 81 14.20 6.24 14.00
N ALA A 82 15.34 5.99 13.36
CA ALA A 82 16.55 6.77 13.61
C ALA A 82 16.36 8.24 13.23
N PHE A 83 15.72 8.50 12.08
CA PHE A 83 15.39 9.87 11.66
C PHE A 83 14.40 10.55 12.62
N GLU A 84 13.37 9.82 13.04
CA GLU A 84 12.42 10.30 14.04
C GLU A 84 13.12 10.73 15.32
N ALA A 85 14.01 9.90 15.86
CA ALA A 85 14.72 10.17 17.10
C ALA A 85 15.64 11.40 17.00
N GLU A 86 16.36 11.54 15.90
CA GLU A 86 17.35 12.60 15.72
C GLU A 86 16.75 13.96 15.33
N PHE A 87 15.72 13.96 14.48
CA PHE A 87 15.21 15.18 13.84
C PHE A 87 13.77 15.54 14.20
N VAL A 88 12.89 14.54 14.42
CA VAL A 88 11.46 14.81 14.70
C VAL A 88 11.23 15.02 16.19
N LYS A 89 11.70 14.12 17.05
CA LYS A 89 11.55 14.21 18.51
C LYS A 89 12.30 15.39 19.13
N THR A 90 13.34 15.87 18.45
CA THR A 90 14.09 17.07 18.84
C THR A 90 13.43 18.37 18.35
N GLY A 91 12.34 18.29 17.58
CA GLY A 91 11.62 19.44 17.03
C GLY A 91 12.27 20.10 15.81
N ARG A 92 13.41 19.58 15.32
CA ARG A 92 14.08 20.12 14.12
C ARG A 92 13.22 19.96 12.86
N ILE A 93 12.43 18.90 12.79
CA ILE A 93 11.44 18.64 11.74
C ILE A 93 10.08 18.44 12.39
N SER A 94 9.29 19.51 12.41
CA SER A 94 7.96 19.55 13.04
C SER A 94 6.80 19.57 12.03
N SER A 95 7.09 19.76 10.74
CA SER A 95 6.09 19.83 9.66
C SER A 95 6.68 19.40 8.31
N LEU A 96 5.80 19.20 7.32
CA LEU A 96 6.22 18.99 5.93
C LEU A 96 6.97 20.19 5.34
N SER A 97 6.62 21.41 5.75
CA SER A 97 7.37 22.61 5.34
C SER A 97 8.81 22.56 5.85
N CYS A 98 9.04 22.16 7.11
CA CYS A 98 10.39 21.95 7.64
C CYS A 98 11.13 20.85 6.85
N LEU A 99 10.45 19.73 6.57
CA LEU A 99 11.05 18.61 5.83
C LEU A 99 11.44 18.99 4.39
N ALA A 100 10.63 19.81 3.72
CA ALA A 100 10.91 20.29 2.36
C ALA A 100 12.21 21.12 2.30
N HIS A 101 12.46 21.93 3.33
CA HIS A 101 13.63 22.82 3.42
C HIS A 101 14.85 22.20 4.11
N PHE A 102 14.71 21.02 4.72
CA PHE A 102 15.78 20.33 5.44
C PHE A 102 17.00 20.01 4.54
N ASP A 103 18.22 20.23 5.02
CA ASP A 103 19.41 19.72 4.31
C ASP A 103 19.57 18.22 4.57
N TYR A 104 19.05 17.40 3.65
CA TYR A 104 19.11 15.95 3.75
C TYR A 104 20.53 15.38 3.89
N LYS A 105 21.58 16.14 3.53
CA LYS A 105 22.97 15.69 3.68
C LYS A 105 23.31 15.44 5.15
N GLU A 106 22.66 16.17 6.06
CA GLU A 106 22.77 15.94 7.50
C GLU A 106 22.29 14.55 7.92
N ALA A 107 21.40 13.91 7.15
CA ALA A 107 20.84 12.59 7.45
C ALA A 107 21.45 11.46 6.59
N PHE A 108 22.57 11.70 5.91
CA PHE A 108 23.22 10.68 5.06
C PHE A 108 23.80 9.50 5.83
N HIS A 109 24.15 9.66 7.11
CA HIS A 109 24.52 8.55 7.98
C HIS A 109 23.34 7.62 8.27
N ILE A 110 22.11 8.12 8.18
CA ILE A 110 20.89 7.33 8.29
C ILE A 110 20.60 6.62 6.95
N TRP A 111 20.52 7.39 5.86
CA TRP A 111 20.14 6.86 4.54
C TRP A 111 21.00 7.48 3.42
N LYS A 112 21.92 6.69 2.86
CA LYS A 112 22.84 7.16 1.80
C LYS A 112 22.27 6.97 0.39
N ASN A 113 21.08 7.52 0.14
CA ASN A 113 20.46 7.49 -1.19
C ASN A 113 19.84 8.86 -1.53
N SER A 114 20.54 9.64 -2.35
CA SER A 114 20.09 10.99 -2.74
C SER A 114 18.77 10.99 -3.52
N ARG A 115 18.47 9.91 -4.26
CA ARG A 115 17.20 9.81 -5.01
C ARG A 115 16.00 9.71 -4.07
N SER A 116 16.08 8.89 -3.01
CA SER A 116 15.03 8.82 -1.99
C SER A 116 14.83 10.18 -1.32
N TRP A 117 15.90 10.88 -0.97
CA TRP A 117 15.79 12.22 -0.37
C TRP A 117 15.18 13.27 -1.30
N ASN A 118 15.47 13.19 -2.60
CA ASN A 118 14.79 14.04 -3.59
C ASN A 118 13.28 13.77 -3.63
N VAL A 119 12.87 12.50 -3.61
CA VAL A 119 11.45 12.13 -3.52
C VAL A 119 10.82 12.71 -2.25
N VAL A 120 11.48 12.56 -1.09
CA VAL A 120 10.98 13.11 0.19
C VAL A 120 10.76 14.61 0.10
N LYS A 121 11.75 15.36 -0.41
CA LYS A 121 11.66 16.82 -0.53
C LYS A 121 10.53 17.27 -1.44
N GLU A 122 10.42 16.69 -2.63
CA GLU A 122 9.43 17.10 -3.62
C GLU A 122 8.01 16.78 -3.15
N ILE A 123 7.78 15.63 -2.51
CA ILE A 123 6.48 15.28 -1.93
C ILE A 123 6.15 16.21 -0.76
N ALA A 124 7.09 16.42 0.16
CA ALA A 124 6.90 17.29 1.32
C ALA A 124 6.59 18.72 0.90
N LYS A 125 7.31 19.25 -0.11
CA LYS A 125 7.06 20.56 -0.70
C LYS A 125 5.63 20.66 -1.24
N TYR A 126 5.24 19.74 -2.13
CA TYR A 126 3.89 19.76 -2.71
C TYR A 126 2.80 19.69 -1.64
N PHE A 127 2.88 18.77 -0.68
CA PHE A 127 1.88 18.68 0.39
C PHE A 127 1.88 19.89 1.33
N SER A 128 3.04 20.51 1.61
CA SER A 128 3.10 21.72 2.43
C SER A 128 2.41 22.93 1.78
N GLU A 129 2.23 22.91 0.46
CA GLU A 129 1.52 23.96 -0.30
C GLU A 129 0.00 23.73 -0.33
N LEU A 130 -0.51 22.54 0.02
CA LEU A 130 -1.95 22.22 -0.01
C LEU A 130 -2.70 22.66 1.25
N SER A 131 -2.09 22.49 2.43
CA SER A 131 -2.64 22.87 3.73
C SER A 131 -1.51 23.01 4.75
N ASN A 132 -1.73 23.83 5.77
CA ASN A 132 -0.87 23.91 6.95
C ASN A 132 -1.00 22.69 7.88
N ASN A 133 -1.99 21.84 7.64
CA ASN A 133 -2.15 20.57 8.35
C ASN A 133 -1.65 19.42 7.48
N ASP A 134 -0.49 18.86 7.83
CA ASP A 134 0.16 17.80 7.07
C ASP A 134 -0.75 16.59 6.79
N LYS A 135 -1.57 16.18 7.78
CA LYS A 135 -2.51 15.06 7.65
C LYS A 135 -3.63 15.39 6.66
N GLU A 136 -4.15 16.61 6.71
CA GLU A 136 -5.14 17.09 5.75
C GLU A 136 -4.56 17.14 4.34
N SER A 137 -3.33 17.61 4.15
CA SER A 137 -2.66 17.64 2.85
C SER A 137 -2.56 16.27 2.21
N LEU A 138 -2.07 15.27 2.95
CA LEU A 138 -1.97 13.89 2.47
C LEU A 138 -3.34 13.33 2.06
N ARG A 139 -4.34 13.50 2.92
CA ARG A 139 -5.70 12.96 2.67
C ARG A 139 -6.40 13.68 1.52
N THR A 140 -6.21 14.99 1.41
CA THR A 140 -6.77 15.81 0.33
C THR A 140 -6.17 15.42 -1.01
N TRP A 141 -4.85 15.27 -1.09
CA TRP A 141 -4.22 14.76 -2.31
C TRP A 141 -4.72 13.34 -2.62
N ALA A 142 -4.69 12.42 -1.65
CA ALA A 142 -5.05 11.03 -1.89
C ALA A 142 -6.51 10.89 -2.39
N LYS A 143 -7.44 11.65 -1.83
CA LYS A 143 -8.85 11.71 -2.26
C LYS A 143 -9.02 12.20 -3.70
N ASN A 144 -8.19 13.15 -4.14
CA ASN A 144 -8.26 13.74 -5.47
C ASN A 144 -7.34 13.03 -6.50
N SER A 145 -6.47 12.14 -6.04
CA SER A 145 -5.55 11.36 -6.88
C SER A 145 -6.29 10.26 -7.65
N SER A 146 -5.82 9.97 -8.86
CA SER A 146 -6.37 8.90 -9.71
C SER A 146 -5.31 7.85 -10.02
N LEU A 147 -5.72 6.59 -10.13
CA LEU A 147 -4.86 5.51 -10.62
C LEU A 147 -4.68 5.61 -12.14
N ALA A 148 -5.74 5.93 -12.90
CA ALA A 148 -5.71 5.91 -14.36
C ALA A 148 -4.73 6.95 -14.93
N ASP A 149 -4.64 8.11 -14.28
CA ASP A 149 -3.81 9.24 -14.73
C ASP A 149 -2.64 9.54 -13.79
N TRP A 150 -2.19 8.52 -13.03
CA TRP A 150 -1.19 8.71 -11.97
C TRP A 150 0.11 9.33 -12.47
N LYS A 151 0.52 9.04 -13.71
CA LYS A 151 1.74 9.63 -14.29
C LYS A 151 1.63 11.13 -14.52
N ASN A 152 0.41 11.66 -14.62
CA ASN A 152 0.17 13.09 -14.76
C ASN A 152 -0.10 13.80 -13.42
N ASP A 153 -0.35 13.04 -12.35
CA ASP A 153 -0.51 13.54 -10.99
C ASP A 153 0.76 14.25 -10.50
N PRO A 154 0.65 15.36 -9.73
CA PRO A 154 1.81 16.08 -9.21
C PRO A 154 2.81 15.19 -8.46
N ILE A 155 2.35 14.21 -7.67
CA ILE A 155 3.21 13.25 -6.97
C ILE A 155 3.77 12.21 -7.93
N GLY A 156 2.96 11.71 -8.87
CA GLY A 156 3.40 10.69 -9.83
C GLY A 156 4.43 11.20 -10.85
N LYS A 157 4.46 12.51 -11.13
CA LYS A 157 5.48 13.16 -11.97
C LYS A 157 6.85 13.30 -11.29
N ILE A 158 6.93 13.17 -9.97
CA ILE A 158 8.20 13.36 -9.24
C ILE A 158 9.18 12.29 -9.68
N LYS A 159 10.35 12.72 -10.19
CA LYS A 159 11.41 11.81 -10.60
C LYS A 159 11.86 10.97 -9.42
N GLY A 160 11.57 9.67 -9.49
CA GLY A 160 11.91 8.72 -8.44
C GLY A 160 10.69 8.01 -7.86
N VAL A 161 9.51 8.61 -7.96
CA VAL A 161 8.23 8.01 -7.57
C VAL A 161 7.80 7.01 -8.63
N GLY A 162 7.59 5.77 -8.22
CA GLY A 162 6.94 4.74 -9.02
C GLY A 162 5.53 4.44 -8.51
N LEU A 163 4.79 3.59 -9.24
CA LEU A 163 3.41 3.26 -8.91
C LEU A 163 3.26 2.62 -7.52
N VAL A 164 4.24 1.83 -7.07
CA VAL A 164 4.27 1.26 -5.70
C VAL A 164 4.27 2.38 -4.65
N THR A 165 5.17 3.35 -4.75
CA THR A 165 5.25 4.50 -3.83
C THR A 165 3.96 5.34 -3.88
N TYR A 166 3.45 5.58 -5.10
CA TYR A 166 2.22 6.33 -5.31
C TYR A 166 1.02 5.67 -4.63
N GLN A 167 0.81 4.38 -4.87
CA GLN A 167 -0.26 3.59 -4.24
C GLN A 167 -0.09 3.52 -2.73
N TYR A 168 1.14 3.36 -2.23
CA TYR A 168 1.39 3.26 -0.80
C TYR A 168 1.07 4.58 -0.07
N LEU A 169 1.38 5.73 -0.68
CA LEU A 169 0.94 7.03 -0.17
C LEU A 169 -0.57 7.19 -0.23
N ARG A 170 -1.24 6.72 -1.30
CA ARG A 170 -2.72 6.72 -1.38
C ARG A 170 -3.34 5.90 -0.25
N MET A 171 -2.77 4.73 0.06
CA MET A 171 -3.19 3.90 1.19
C MET A 171 -3.08 4.67 2.51
N MET A 172 -1.92 5.27 2.79
CA MET A 172 -1.72 6.08 3.99
C MET A 172 -2.59 7.35 4.02
N GLY A 173 -3.00 7.87 2.87
CA GLY A 173 -3.97 8.95 2.72
C GLY A 173 -5.43 8.53 2.83
N GLY A 174 -5.70 7.24 3.02
CA GLY A 174 -7.04 6.71 3.28
C GLY A 174 -7.77 6.11 2.09
N ILE A 175 -7.09 5.89 0.97
CA ILE A 175 -7.65 5.12 -0.14
C ILE A 175 -7.45 3.63 0.12
N ASP A 176 -8.54 2.88 0.21
CA ASP A 176 -8.48 1.43 0.33
C ASP A 176 -8.09 0.80 -1.01
N THR A 177 -6.80 0.49 -1.14
CA THR A 177 -6.20 -0.02 -2.37
C THR A 177 -4.99 -0.90 -2.03
N VAL A 178 -4.29 -1.37 -3.05
CA VAL A 178 -3.11 -2.22 -2.93
C VAL A 178 -1.89 -1.55 -3.59
N MET A 179 -0.72 -1.73 -2.98
CA MET A 179 0.55 -1.44 -3.66
C MET A 179 1.05 -2.69 -4.39
N PRO A 180 1.36 -2.62 -5.69
CA PRO A 180 1.76 -3.78 -6.50
C PRO A 180 3.24 -4.16 -6.29
N ASP A 181 3.69 -4.27 -5.04
CA ASP A 181 5.07 -4.61 -4.73
C ASP A 181 5.39 -6.09 -5.03
N LYS A 182 6.67 -6.45 -5.01
CA LYS A 182 7.12 -7.80 -5.36
C LYS A 182 6.58 -8.89 -4.42
N VAL A 183 6.48 -8.60 -3.12
CA VAL A 183 6.03 -9.57 -2.11
C VAL A 183 4.53 -9.79 -2.23
N VAL A 184 3.76 -8.71 -2.35
CA VAL A 184 2.31 -8.72 -2.58
C VAL A 184 1.98 -9.47 -3.86
N LYS A 185 2.65 -9.16 -4.97
CA LYS A 185 2.47 -9.88 -6.23
C LYS A 185 2.76 -11.36 -6.11
N LYS A 186 3.84 -11.75 -5.43
CA LYS A 186 4.18 -13.16 -5.22
C LYS A 186 3.03 -13.89 -4.53
N VAL A 187 2.60 -13.41 -3.36
CA VAL A 187 1.59 -14.10 -2.55
C VAL A 187 0.22 -14.13 -3.22
N ILE A 188 -0.21 -13.03 -3.83
CA ILE A 188 -1.49 -12.98 -4.52
C ILE A 188 -1.48 -13.90 -5.75
N ASN A 189 -0.40 -13.93 -6.53
CA ASN A 189 -0.28 -14.84 -7.68
C ASN A 189 -0.25 -16.32 -7.26
N GLU A 190 0.34 -16.65 -6.11
CA GLU A 190 0.22 -18.00 -5.56
C GLU A 190 -1.23 -18.38 -5.23
N ILE A 191 -2.01 -17.45 -4.67
CA ILE A 191 -3.44 -17.67 -4.37
C ILE A 191 -4.23 -17.87 -5.67
N LEU A 192 -3.99 -17.01 -6.67
CA LEU A 192 -4.61 -17.12 -7.99
C LEU A 192 -4.30 -18.46 -8.64
N THR A 193 -3.03 -18.87 -8.65
CA THR A 193 -2.58 -20.13 -9.25
C THR A 193 -3.21 -21.33 -8.55
N LYS A 194 -3.25 -21.34 -7.20
CA LYS A 194 -3.91 -22.41 -6.44
C LYS A 194 -5.39 -22.52 -6.77
N ALA A 195 -6.06 -21.40 -7.05
CA ALA A 195 -7.45 -21.36 -7.50
C ALA A 195 -7.66 -21.64 -9.00
N GLY A 196 -6.62 -22.04 -9.73
CA GLY A 196 -6.70 -22.33 -11.17
C GLY A 196 -6.79 -21.09 -12.07
N LYS A 197 -6.45 -19.90 -11.54
CA LYS A 197 -6.41 -18.65 -12.29
C LYS A 197 -5.00 -18.32 -12.79
N MET A 198 -4.93 -17.50 -13.83
CA MET A 198 -3.67 -16.97 -14.37
C MET A 198 -3.01 -15.98 -13.41
N THR A 199 -1.69 -15.92 -13.47
CA THR A 199 -0.91 -14.89 -12.77
C THR A 199 -0.98 -13.54 -13.48
N VAL A 200 -0.90 -12.46 -12.70
CA VAL A 200 -0.97 -11.07 -13.16
C VAL A 200 0.27 -10.33 -12.67
N TYR A 201 1.07 -9.83 -13.62
CA TYR A 201 2.35 -9.15 -13.32
C TYR A 201 2.40 -7.70 -13.76
N ASP A 202 1.54 -7.25 -14.68
CA ASP A 202 1.39 -5.82 -14.94
C ASP A 202 0.84 -5.13 -13.68
N ASP A 203 1.42 -3.98 -13.29
CA ASP A 203 1.05 -3.30 -12.05
C ASP A 203 -0.42 -2.86 -12.04
N MET A 204 -0.92 -2.35 -13.17
CA MET A 204 -2.26 -1.78 -13.28
C MET A 204 -3.30 -2.90 -13.33
N GLU A 205 -3.05 -3.95 -14.09
CA GLU A 205 -3.88 -5.15 -14.08
C GLU A 205 -3.89 -5.82 -12.71
N PHE A 206 -2.74 -5.88 -12.03
CA PHE A 206 -2.64 -6.47 -10.70
C PHE A 206 -3.51 -5.73 -9.68
N ILE A 207 -3.48 -4.39 -9.66
CA ILE A 207 -4.34 -3.60 -8.76
C ILE A 207 -5.82 -3.91 -9.01
N ARG A 208 -6.24 -3.96 -10.28
CA ARG A 208 -7.63 -4.29 -10.65
C ARG A 208 -8.04 -5.72 -10.30
N GLU A 209 -7.14 -6.69 -10.45
CA GLU A 209 -7.42 -8.07 -10.05
C GLU A 209 -7.56 -8.18 -8.52
N VAL A 210 -6.75 -7.45 -7.75
CA VAL A 210 -6.91 -7.40 -6.28
C VAL A 210 -8.23 -6.73 -5.87
N GLU A 211 -8.64 -5.65 -6.54
CA GLU A 211 -9.97 -5.05 -6.31
C GLU A 211 -11.11 -6.03 -6.64
N THR A 212 -10.96 -6.81 -7.71
CA THR A 212 -11.91 -7.87 -8.08
C THR A 212 -11.94 -8.99 -7.04
N LEU A 213 -10.78 -9.43 -6.55
CA LEU A 213 -10.65 -10.42 -5.49
C LEU A 213 -11.30 -9.94 -4.19
N ALA A 214 -11.05 -8.68 -3.81
CA ALA A 214 -11.64 -8.04 -2.64
C ALA A 214 -13.17 -8.09 -2.71
N ASN A 215 -13.75 -7.63 -3.82
CA ASN A 215 -15.21 -7.66 -4.05
C ASN A 215 -15.80 -9.07 -3.96
N LYS A 216 -15.10 -10.08 -4.46
CA LYS A 216 -15.58 -11.48 -4.46
C LYS A 216 -15.47 -12.18 -3.11
N THR A 217 -14.54 -11.76 -2.27
CA THR A 217 -14.21 -12.46 -1.01
C THR A 217 -14.68 -11.73 0.23
N GLY A 218 -15.10 -10.47 0.09
CA GLY A 218 -15.53 -9.61 1.19
C GLY A 218 -14.36 -9.02 1.99
N TYR A 219 -13.11 -9.28 1.59
CA TYR A 219 -11.93 -8.64 2.16
C TYR A 219 -11.65 -7.30 1.48
N ARG A 220 -10.95 -6.40 2.18
CA ARG A 220 -10.51 -5.13 1.62
C ARG A 220 -9.22 -5.27 0.82
N PRO A 221 -9.00 -4.46 -0.24
CA PRO A 221 -7.71 -4.42 -0.94
C PRO A 221 -6.50 -4.24 0.00
N ILE A 222 -6.60 -3.37 1.02
CA ILE A 222 -5.52 -3.20 1.99
C ILE A 222 -5.27 -4.45 2.84
N GLU A 223 -6.32 -5.20 3.19
CA GLU A 223 -6.19 -6.44 3.96
C GLU A 223 -5.46 -7.50 3.14
N LEU A 224 -5.76 -7.60 1.85
CA LEU A 224 -5.03 -8.49 0.93
C LEU A 224 -3.56 -8.05 0.77
N CYS A 225 -3.31 -6.74 0.70
CA CYS A 225 -1.96 -6.19 0.62
C CYS A 225 -1.13 -6.53 1.86
N PHE A 226 -1.64 -6.22 3.06
CA PHE A 226 -0.90 -6.43 4.30
C PHE A 226 -0.86 -7.91 4.70
N MET A 227 -1.90 -8.71 4.42
CA MET A 227 -1.81 -10.17 4.55
C MET A 227 -0.61 -10.71 3.77
N ALA A 228 -0.38 -10.24 2.54
CA ALA A 228 0.75 -10.72 1.76
C ALA A 228 2.11 -10.37 2.40
N TRP A 229 2.24 -9.19 3.02
CA TRP A 229 3.45 -8.80 3.75
C TRP A 229 3.70 -9.65 5.01
N PHE A 230 2.64 -10.02 5.72
CA PHE A 230 2.74 -10.72 7.01
C PHE A 230 2.63 -12.24 6.91
N THR A 231 2.23 -12.79 5.76
CA THR A 231 2.06 -14.24 5.57
C THR A 231 3.30 -15.05 5.95
N GLU A 232 4.49 -14.55 5.65
CA GLU A 232 5.77 -15.21 5.99
C GLU A 232 6.46 -14.59 7.21
N ASN A 233 5.86 -13.56 7.85
CA ASN A 233 6.47 -12.77 8.93
C ASN A 233 5.39 -12.25 9.90
N SER A 234 4.50 -13.11 10.39
CA SER A 234 3.33 -12.70 11.19
C SER A 234 3.73 -11.99 12.49
N GLU A 235 4.87 -12.34 13.07
CA GLU A 235 5.45 -11.71 14.25
C GLU A 235 5.85 -10.24 14.04
N LYS A 236 5.90 -9.79 12.78
CA LYS A 236 6.22 -8.40 12.42
C LYS A 236 5.00 -7.48 12.41
N ILE A 237 3.78 -8.01 12.56
CA ILE A 237 2.55 -7.21 12.46
C ILE A 237 2.50 -6.10 13.51
N GLU A 238 2.94 -6.40 14.73
CA GLU A 238 3.05 -5.44 15.83
C GLU A 238 4.17 -4.41 15.61
N GLN A 239 5.16 -4.74 14.78
CA GLN A 239 6.27 -3.84 14.44
C GLN A 239 5.87 -2.83 13.35
N MET A 240 4.68 -2.99 12.75
CA MET A 240 4.15 -2.09 11.75
C MET A 240 3.79 -0.75 12.41
N PRO A 241 4.53 0.34 12.10
CA PRO A 241 4.34 1.64 12.75
C PRO A 241 3.00 2.30 12.40
#